data_AF-A0A0Q4G6Z3-F1
#
_entry.id   AF-A0A0Q4G6Z3-F1
#
_cell.length_a   1.000
_cell.length_b   1.000
_cell.length_c   1.000
_cell.angle_alpha   90.00
_cell.angle_beta   90.00
_cell.angle_gamma   90.00
#
_symmetry.space_group_name_H-M   'P 1'
#
loop_
_entity.id
_entity.type
_entity.pdbx_description
1 polymer ?
#
loop_
_entity_poly.entity_id
_entity_poly.type
_entity_poly.pdbx_seq_one_letter_code
_entity_poly.pdbx_strand_id
1 'polypeptide(L)'
;MAELSYIDKMELPYTLLLDPVKRRAAAYNGRHMRITETASEQLVAYGLANTVKRVAYDPDIRRLAPDRHPVPAWATPEVLARAELLWIRTGGLTDAEWLAIPDR
;
A
#
# COMPACT_ATOMS: atom_id res chain seq x y z
N MET A 1 -22.88 -12.56 -6.86
CA MET A 1 -21.54 -11.99 -6.64
C MET A 1 -21.46 -11.62 -5.16
N ALA A 2 -20.34 -11.89 -4.49
CA ALA A 2 -20.20 -11.48 -3.08
C ALA A 2 -20.15 -9.94 -3.04
N GLU A 3 -21.08 -9.34 -2.31
CA GLU A 3 -21.07 -7.90 -2.04
C GLU A 3 -20.06 -7.67 -0.90
N LEU A 4 -19.09 -6.79 -1.12
CA LEU A 4 -18.08 -6.47 -0.13
C LEU A 4 -18.63 -5.40 0.80
N SER A 5 -18.66 -5.71 2.10
CA SER A 5 -18.97 -4.68 3.09
C SER A 5 -17.89 -3.60 3.08
N TYR A 6 -18.23 -2.43 3.64
CA TYR A 6 -17.22 -1.39 3.86
C TYR A 6 -16.03 -1.92 4.68
N ILE A 7 -16.29 -2.77 5.67
CA ILE A 7 -15.22 -3.34 6.51
C ILE A 7 -14.30 -4.25 5.69
N ASP A 8 -14.84 -5.07 4.80
CA ASP A 8 -14.03 -5.96 3.96
C ASP A 8 -13.13 -5.16 3.02
N LYS A 9 -13.67 -4.09 2.41
CA LYS A 9 -12.88 -3.16 1.58
C LYS A 9 -11.71 -2.58 2.36
N MET A 10 -11.94 -2.18 3.61
CA MET A 10 -10.91 -1.59 4.47
C MET A 10 -9.76 -2.54 4.84
N GLU A 11 -9.89 -3.85 4.61
CA GLU A 11 -8.84 -4.84 4.81
C GLU A 11 -8.04 -5.16 3.54
N LEU A 12 -8.51 -4.71 2.37
CA LEU A 12 -7.83 -4.88 1.07
C LEU A 12 -6.68 -3.89 0.89
N PRO A 13 -5.74 -4.13 -0.06
CA PRO A 13 -4.63 -3.22 -0.33
C PRO A 13 -5.10 -1.82 -0.79
N TYR A 14 -4.60 -0.77 -0.12
CA TYR A 14 -4.84 0.63 -0.47
C TYR A 14 -3.55 1.39 -0.77
N THR A 15 -2.48 1.08 -0.05
CA THR A 15 -1.23 1.83 -0.15
C THR A 15 -0.06 0.86 -0.23
N LEU A 16 0.97 1.21 -1.00
CA LEU A 16 2.24 0.51 -1.06
C LEU A 16 3.38 1.42 -0.57
N LEU A 17 4.27 0.90 0.27
CA LEU A 17 5.58 1.51 0.51
C LEU A 17 6.59 0.79 -0.38
N LEU A 18 7.07 1.47 -1.43
CA LEU A 18 7.91 0.90 -2.48
C LEU A 18 9.37 1.30 -2.28
N ASP A 19 10.29 0.34 -2.31
CA ASP A 19 11.70 0.57 -2.63
C ASP A 19 11.87 0.50 -4.16
N PRO A 20 12.06 1.63 -4.85
CA PRO A 20 12.13 1.65 -6.30
C PRO A 20 13.38 0.96 -6.85
N VAL A 21 14.43 0.81 -6.06
CA VAL A 21 15.70 0.20 -6.50
C VAL A 21 15.63 -1.31 -6.47
N LYS A 22 15.13 -1.89 -5.36
CA LYS A 22 14.99 -3.34 -5.21
C LYS A 22 13.65 -3.89 -5.71
N ARG A 23 12.77 -3.01 -6.18
CA ARG A 23 11.39 -3.31 -6.63
C ARG A 23 10.60 -4.15 -5.62
N ARG A 24 10.85 -3.90 -4.33
CA ARG A 24 10.16 -4.53 -3.21
C ARG A 24 9.16 -3.52 -2.64
N ALA A 25 7.97 -3.97 -2.28
CA ALA A 25 7.03 -3.13 -1.56
C ALA A 25 6.43 -3.84 -0.35
N ALA A 26 5.97 -3.07 0.63
CA ALA A 26 5.04 -3.52 1.66
C ALA A 26 3.65 -2.97 1.32
N ALA A 27 2.60 -3.72 1.61
CA ALA A 27 1.23 -3.28 1.37
C ALA A 27 0.50 -2.97 2.67
N TYR A 28 -0.38 -1.97 2.59
CA TYR A 28 -1.17 -1.49 3.70
C TYR A 28 -2.64 -1.41 3.30
N ASN A 29 -3.51 -1.69 4.26
CA ASN A 29 -4.95 -1.63 4.04
C ASN A 29 -5.50 -0.19 4.16
N GLY A 30 -6.80 -0.02 3.99
CA GLY A 30 -7.45 1.29 4.09
C GLY A 30 -7.29 1.96 5.47
N ARG A 31 -6.97 1.18 6.51
CA ARG A 31 -6.68 1.67 7.87
C ARG A 31 -5.20 2.03 8.07
N HIS A 32 -4.40 2.01 7.00
CA HIS A 32 -2.96 2.21 7.02
C HIS A 32 -2.17 1.14 7.79
N MET A 33 -2.79 -0.02 8.05
CA MET A 33 -2.15 -1.14 8.74
C MET A 33 -1.44 -2.03 7.72
N ARG A 34 -0.24 -2.48 8.05
CA ARG A 34 0.53 -3.35 7.16
C ARG A 34 -0.17 -4.72 7.08
N ILE A 35 -0.48 -5.15 5.87
CA ILE A 35 -1.08 -6.46 5.59
C ILE A 35 -0.08 -7.47 5.04
N THR A 36 1.01 -6.98 4.43
CA THR A 36 2.17 -7.81 4.06
C THR A 36 3.46 -7.01 4.11
N GLU A 37 4.53 -7.69 4.52
CA GLU A 37 5.92 -7.21 4.44
C GLU A 37 6.42 -7.14 3.00
N THR A 38 5.95 -8.03 2.14
CA THR A 38 6.44 -8.18 0.77
C THR A 38 5.23 -8.38 -0.12
N ALA A 39 4.83 -7.32 -0.81
CA ALA A 39 3.79 -7.36 -1.82
C ALA A 39 4.22 -8.22 -3.00
N SER A 40 3.29 -9.00 -3.54
CA SER A 40 3.46 -9.77 -4.76
C SER A 40 3.81 -8.85 -5.94
N GLU A 41 4.54 -9.36 -6.93
CA GLU A 41 4.89 -8.59 -8.14
C GLU A 41 3.64 -8.09 -8.87
N GLN A 42 2.56 -8.88 -8.85
CA GLN A 42 1.27 -8.52 -9.44
C GLN A 42 0.65 -7.32 -8.72
N LEU A 43 0.64 -7.31 -7.38
CA LEU A 43 0.14 -6.18 -6.61
C LEU A 43 0.99 -4.92 -6.82
N VAL A 44 2.32 -5.06 -6.89
CA VAL A 44 3.21 -3.93 -7.18
C VAL A 44 2.92 -3.35 -8.57
N ALA A 45 2.80 -4.21 -9.59
CA ALA A 45 2.49 -3.79 -10.95
C ALA A 45 1.10 -3.12 -11.03
N TYR A 46 0.08 -3.72 -10.39
CA TYR A 46 -1.26 -3.16 -10.32
C TYR A 46 -1.27 -1.80 -9.64
N GLY A 47 -0.59 -1.67 -8.50
CA GLY A 47 -0.49 -0.43 -7.75
C GLY A 47 0.17 0.68 -8.57
N LEU A 48 1.28 0.39 -9.25
CA LEU A 48 1.97 1.32 -10.14
C LEU A 48 1.07 1.79 -11.30
N ALA A 49 0.30 0.88 -11.90
CA ALA A 49 -0.62 1.20 -12.99
C ALA A 49 -1.85 2.01 -12.52
N ASN A 50 -2.29 1.81 -11.28
CA ASN A 50 -3.51 2.39 -10.72
C ASN A 50 -3.23 3.40 -9.60
N THR A 51 -2.07 4.05 -9.60
CA THR A 51 -1.72 5.04 -8.56
C THR A 51 -2.47 6.36 -8.76
N VAL A 52 -3.11 6.88 -7.70
CA VAL A 52 -3.69 8.25 -7.69
C VAL A 52 -2.75 9.29 -7.08
N LYS A 53 -1.84 8.85 -6.22
CA LYS A 53 -0.89 9.72 -5.53
C LYS A 53 0.38 8.94 -5.22
N ARG A 54 1.53 9.56 -5.49
CA ARG A 54 2.86 9.05 -5.11
C ARG A 54 3.59 10.16 -4.40
N VAL A 55 4.19 9.86 -3.24
CA VAL A 55 5.01 10.81 -2.50
C VAL A 55 6.25 10.10 -1.98
N ALA A 56 7.36 10.84 -1.86
CA ALA A 56 8.51 10.35 -1.12
C ALA A 56 8.12 10.01 0.32
N TYR A 57 8.69 8.94 0.86
CA TYR A 57 8.50 8.60 2.26
C TYR A 57 9.13 9.69 3.13
N ASP A 58 8.34 10.22 4.06
CA ASP A 58 8.78 11.24 5.00
C ASP A 58 8.76 10.66 6.44
N PRO A 59 9.94 10.48 7.07
CA PRO A 59 10.02 9.95 8.43
C PRO A 59 9.44 10.91 9.48
N ASP A 60 9.35 12.21 9.21
CA ASP A 60 8.82 13.20 10.16
C ASP A 60 7.29 13.16 10.21
N ILE A 61 6.62 12.90 9.08
CA ILE A 61 5.16 12.66 9.05
C ILE A 61 4.78 11.47 9.93
N ARG A 62 5.64 10.44 10.00
CA ARG A 62 5.42 9.29 10.87
C ARG A 62 5.54 9.63 12.35
N ARG A 63 6.38 10.59 12.74
CA ARG A 63 6.47 11.02 14.15
C ARG A 63 5.12 11.56 14.66
N LEU A 64 4.30 12.13 13.78
CA LEU A 64 2.98 12.66 14.10
C LEU A 64 1.88 11.58 14.09
N ALA A 65 2.11 10.43 13.44
CA ALA A 65 1.15 9.34 13.32
C ALA A 65 1.87 7.96 13.34
N PRO A 66 2.44 7.55 14.49
CA PRO A 66 3.34 6.40 14.59
C PRO A 66 2.68 5.07 14.22
N ASP A 67 1.36 4.96 14.41
CA ASP A 67 0.58 3.75 14.13
C ASP A 67 0.23 3.61 12.64
N ARG A 68 0.38 4.67 11.84
CA ARG A 68 0.07 4.63 10.40
C ARG A 68 1.30 4.18 9.61
N HIS A 69 1.06 3.28 8.66
CA HIS A 69 2.08 2.65 7.82
C HIS A 69 3.30 2.15 8.63
N PRO A 70 3.11 1.14 9.50
CA PRO A 70 4.24 0.52 10.20
C PRO A 70 5.36 0.15 9.22
N VAL A 71 6.58 0.60 9.50
CA VAL A 71 7.73 0.37 8.63
C VAL A 71 8.06 -1.13 8.60
N PRO A 72 8.19 -1.73 7.41
CA PRO A 72 8.47 -3.15 7.27
C PRO A 72 9.91 -3.46 7.69
N ALA A 73 10.16 -4.71 8.09
CA ALA A 73 11.44 -5.10 8.71
C ALA A 73 12.66 -4.89 7.78
N TRP A 74 12.43 -4.83 6.47
CA TRP A 74 13.47 -4.63 5.47
C TRP A 74 13.79 -3.16 5.16
N ALA A 75 12.95 -2.23 5.61
CA ALA A 75 13.08 -0.82 5.26
C ALA A 75 14.04 -0.14 6.24
N THR A 76 15.33 -0.27 5.98
CA THR A 76 16.40 0.46 6.67
C THR A 76 16.29 1.97 6.40
N PRO A 77 16.97 2.84 7.19
CA PRO A 77 16.96 4.28 6.95
C PRO A 77 17.35 4.67 5.51
N GLU A 78 18.33 3.98 4.92
CA GLU A 78 18.79 4.22 3.55
C GLU A 78 17.73 3.85 2.52
N VAL A 79 16.96 2.80 2.80
CA VAL A 79 15.84 2.39 1.94
C VAL A 79 14.69 3.38 2.09
N LEU A 80 14.37 3.81 3.32
CA LEU A 80 13.32 4.80 3.57
C LEU A 80 13.62 6.15 2.93
N ALA A 81 14.89 6.57 2.89
CA ALA A 81 15.31 7.82 2.24
C ALA A 81 15.02 7.87 0.73
N ARG A 82 14.82 6.73 0.09
CA ARG A 82 14.45 6.61 -1.33
C ARG A 82 13.08 5.97 -1.56
N ALA A 83 12.41 5.55 -0.50
CA ALA A 83 11.15 4.85 -0.59
C ALA A 83 10.03 5.83 -0.92
N GLU A 84 8.95 5.31 -1.48
CA GLU A 84 7.79 6.11 -1.85
C GLU A 84 6.51 5.44 -1.36
N LEU A 85 5.56 6.25 -0.91
CA LEU A 85 4.20 5.81 -0.63
C LEU A 85 3.33 6.03 -1.88
N LEU A 86 2.68 4.96 -2.33
CA LEU A 86 1.79 4.94 -3.49
C LEU A 86 0.37 4.62 -3.02
N TRP A 87 -0.59 5.47 -3.35
CA TRP A 87 -2.01 5.22 -3.10
C TRP A 87 -2.67 4.65 -4.33
N ILE A 88 -3.26 3.47 -4.18
CA ILE A 88 -4.03 2.78 -5.22
C ILE A 88 -5.37 3.49 -5.38
N ARG A 89 -5.84 3.66 -6.61
CA ARG A 89 -7.16 4.18 -6.93
C ARG A 89 -8.21 3.20 -6.42
N THR A 90 -8.94 3.62 -5.40
CA THR A 90 -10.02 2.83 -4.81
C THR A 90 -11.37 3.54 -4.77
N GLY A 91 -11.38 4.87 -4.94
CA GLY A 91 -12.59 5.67 -4.99
C GLY A 91 -13.43 5.34 -6.23
N GLY A 92 -14.71 5.02 -6.01
CA GLY A 92 -15.67 4.73 -7.08
C GLY A 92 -15.59 3.32 -7.65
N LEU A 93 -14.73 2.44 -7.12
CA LEU A 93 -14.68 1.04 -7.52
C LEU A 93 -15.95 0.28 -7.10
N THR A 94 -16.45 -0.53 -8.03
CA THR A 94 -17.43 -1.59 -7.79
C THR A 94 -16.79 -2.73 -6.98
N ASP A 95 -17.62 -3.58 -6.37
CA ASP A 95 -17.14 -4.71 -5.58
C ASP A 95 -16.32 -5.71 -6.39
N ALA A 96 -16.66 -5.89 -7.67
CA ALA A 96 -15.87 -6.73 -8.58
C ALA A 96 -14.47 -6.15 -8.82
N GLU A 97 -14.36 -4.83 -8.96
CA GLU A 97 -13.07 -4.15 -9.12
C GLU A 97 -12.24 -4.18 -7.83
N TRP A 98 -12.90 -4.09 -6.66
CA TRP A 98 -12.25 -4.32 -5.37
C TRP A 98 -11.63 -5.71 -5.28
N LEU A 99 -12.39 -6.74 -5.65
CA LEU A 99 -11.92 -8.14 -5.66
C LEU A 99 -10.85 -8.41 -6.74
N ALA A 100 -10.73 -7.53 -7.74
CA ALA A 100 -9.71 -7.63 -8.79
C ALA A 100 -8.35 -7.03 -8.37
N ILE A 101 -8.28 -6.28 -7.26
CA ILE A 101 -7.01 -5.83 -6.70
C ILE A 101 -6.22 -7.09 -6.29
N PRO A 102 -5.01 -7.33 -6.83
CA PRO A 102 -4.24 -8.50 -6.47
C PRO A 102 -3.99 -8.56 -4.97
N ASP A 103 -4.12 -9.77 -4.43
CA ASP A 103 -3.87 -9.99 -3.02
C ASP A 103 -2.36 -9.90 -2.69
N ARG A 104 -2.07 -9.99 -1.39
CA ARG A 104 -0.76 -9.81 -0.74
C ARG A 104 0.44 -10.30 -1.54
#